data_AF-A0A1W5XZD5-F1
#
_entry.id   AF-A0A1W5XZD5-F1
#
_cell.length_a   1.000
_cell.length_b   1.000
_cell.length_c   1.000
_cell.angle_alpha   90.00
_cell.angle_beta   90.00
_cell.angle_gamma   90.00
#
_symmetry.space_group_name_H-M   'P 1'
#
loop_
_entity.id
_entity.type
_entity.pdbx_description
1 polymer ?
#
loop_
_entity_poly.entity_id
_entity_poly.type
_entity_poly.pdbx_seq_one_letter_code
_entity_poly.pdbx_strand_id
1 'polypeptide(L)'
;MALGELGRSPDYRDRADAGHGLAGFAELQTAVGPLLGLVLDPDDTFVTRRTAEALLRRKDRVGLTVVASALAVAESHHSAWIHTAIVDVFSVFSDDRDHAIQLCEEMSRGADDRVALGARQLQEILAEIDPVLHPA
;
A
#
# COMPACT_ATOMS: atom_id res chain seq x y z
N MET A 1 21.46 1.93 0.77
CA MET A 1 20.70 2.54 -0.35
C MET A 1 20.27 3.92 0.10
N ALA A 2 20.55 4.97 -0.67
CA ALA A 2 20.32 6.37 -0.29
C ALA A 2 18.86 6.67 0.11
N LEU A 3 17.87 6.09 -0.59
CA LEU A 3 16.46 6.28 -0.24
C LEU A 3 16.09 5.69 1.12
N GLY A 4 16.73 4.59 1.53
CA GLY A 4 16.51 4.01 2.86
C GLY A 4 17.10 4.88 3.99
N GLU A 5 18.11 5.70 3.69
CA GLU A 5 18.64 6.70 4.62
C GLU A 5 17.71 7.92 4.67
N LEU A 6 17.22 8.40 3.53
CA LEU A 6 16.24 9.48 3.44
C LEU A 6 14.94 9.14 4.20
N GLY A 7 14.51 7.87 4.14
CA GLY A 7 13.36 7.36 4.90
C GLY A 7 13.51 7.39 6.42
N ARG A 8 14.68 7.77 6.96
CA ARG A 8 14.92 7.98 8.40
C ARG A 8 15.13 9.45 8.76
N SER A 9 14.89 10.37 7.82
CA SER A 9 15.01 11.81 8.04
C SER A 9 14.02 12.26 9.14
N PRO A 10 14.40 13.23 9.99
CA PRO A 10 13.45 13.87 10.89
C PRO A 10 12.40 14.70 10.14
N ASP A 11 12.66 15.12 8.89
CA ASP A 11 11.66 15.79 8.06
C ASP A 11 10.70 14.75 7.42
N TYR A 12 9.41 14.88 7.69
CA TYR A 12 8.40 13.98 7.13
C TYR A 12 8.33 14.05 5.61
N ARG A 13 8.69 15.18 4.98
CA ARG A 13 8.66 15.34 3.52
C ARG A 13 9.71 14.46 2.85
N ASP A 14 10.90 14.44 3.42
CA ASP A 14 11.98 13.53 2.99
C ASP A 14 11.54 12.07 3.09
N ARG A 15 10.88 11.70 4.19
CA ARG A 15 10.36 10.33 4.36
C ARG A 15 9.27 9.99 3.35
N ALA A 16 8.36 10.93 3.07
CA ALA A 16 7.33 10.75 2.04
C ALA A 16 7.94 10.60 0.64
N ASP A 17 8.96 11.39 0.31
CA ASP A 17 9.68 11.28 -0.97
C ASP A 17 10.47 9.97 -1.06
N ALA A 18 11.07 9.54 0.05
CA ALA A 18 11.72 8.24 0.15
C ALA A 18 10.73 7.10 -0.10
N GLY A 19 9.54 7.15 0.51
CA GLY A 19 8.48 6.16 0.31
C GLY A 19 8.00 6.11 -1.14
N HIS A 20 7.78 7.27 -1.73
CA HIS A 20 7.41 7.39 -3.14
C HIS A 20 8.49 6.79 -4.08
N GLY A 21 9.76 7.14 -3.86
CA GLY A 21 10.87 6.63 -4.65
C GLY A 21 11.13 5.14 -4.45
N LEU A 22 11.09 4.65 -3.20
CA LEU A 22 11.30 3.24 -2.87
C LEU A 22 10.22 2.33 -3.44
N ALA A 23 9.00 2.83 -3.63
CA ALA A 23 7.91 2.05 -4.22
C ALA A 23 8.31 1.50 -5.59
N GLY A 24 9.11 2.24 -6.37
CA GLY A 24 9.64 1.79 -7.66
C GLY A 24 10.61 0.59 -7.58
N PHE A 25 11.06 0.22 -6.38
CA PHE A 25 12.01 -0.87 -6.11
C PHE A 25 11.44 -1.93 -5.17
N ALA A 26 10.11 -1.99 -5.01
CA ALA A 26 9.46 -2.85 -4.03
C ALA A 26 9.76 -4.35 -4.20
N GLU A 27 10.17 -4.78 -5.39
CA GLU A 27 10.62 -6.15 -5.67
C GLU A 27 12.00 -6.49 -5.06
N LEU A 28 12.79 -5.47 -4.68
CA LEU A 28 14.06 -5.69 -4.00
C LEU A 28 13.80 -6.01 -2.53
N GLN A 29 14.31 -7.16 -2.06
CA GLN A 29 14.14 -7.58 -0.67
C GLN A 29 14.68 -6.56 0.34
N THR A 30 15.70 -5.78 -0.03
CA THR A 30 16.27 -4.72 0.80
C THR A 30 15.36 -3.49 0.91
N ALA A 31 14.35 -3.34 0.04
CA ALA A 31 13.38 -2.24 0.08
C ALA A 31 12.14 -2.57 0.94
N VAL A 32 11.81 -3.85 1.12
CA VAL A 32 10.58 -4.29 1.83
C VAL A 32 10.52 -3.75 3.26
N GLY A 33 11.60 -3.91 4.05
CA GLY A 33 11.65 -3.40 5.43
C GLY A 33 11.46 -1.88 5.52
N PRO A 34 12.26 -1.07 4.80
CA PRO A 34 12.06 0.38 4.73
C PRO A 34 10.66 0.80 4.27
N LEU A 35 10.09 0.15 3.26
CA LEU A 35 8.75 0.45 2.78
C LEU A 35 7.68 0.17 3.84
N LEU A 36 7.75 -0.96 4.54
CA LEU A 36 6.83 -1.27 5.63
C LEU A 36 6.92 -0.22 6.75
N GLY A 37 8.13 0.20 7.11
CA GLY A 37 8.34 1.26 8.10
C GLY A 37 7.72 2.60 7.69
N LEU A 38 7.76 2.95 6.40
CA LEU A 38 7.20 4.20 5.88
C LEU A 38 5.68 4.14 5.68
N VAL A 39 5.11 2.98 5.33
CA VAL A 39 3.65 2.80 5.34
C VAL A 39 3.13 2.88 6.78
N LEU A 40 3.88 2.38 7.75
CA LEU A 40 3.54 2.43 9.18
C LEU A 40 4.31 3.54 9.90
N ASP A 41 4.54 4.68 9.25
CA ASP A 41 5.33 5.77 9.82
C ASP A 41 4.75 6.18 11.19
N PRO A 42 5.54 6.12 12.27
CA PRO A 42 5.02 6.33 13.62
C PRO A 42 4.74 7.80 13.91
N ASP A 43 5.35 8.71 13.15
CA ASP A 43 5.39 10.13 13.46
C ASP A 43 4.45 10.94 12.56
N ASP A 44 4.19 10.50 11.32
CA ASP A 44 3.41 11.29 10.36
C ASP A 44 2.56 10.45 9.38
N THR A 45 1.25 10.59 9.50
CA THR A 45 0.26 9.92 8.65
C THR A 45 0.27 10.35 7.17
N PHE A 46 0.84 11.51 6.83
CA PHE A 46 1.08 11.89 5.44
C PHE A 46 2.09 10.93 4.79
N VAL A 47 3.13 10.52 5.51
CA VAL A 47 4.12 9.55 5.03
C VAL A 47 3.45 8.20 4.77
N THR A 48 2.60 7.74 5.69
CA THR A 48 1.75 6.55 5.51
C THR A 48 0.96 6.61 4.21
N ARG A 49 0.13 7.66 4.04
CA ARG A 49 -0.74 7.80 2.86
C ARG A 49 0.09 7.86 1.57
N ARG A 50 1.13 8.71 1.52
CA ARG A 50 1.95 8.90 0.31
C ARG A 50 2.69 7.64 -0.10
N THR A 51 3.22 6.89 0.86
CA THR A 51 3.93 5.63 0.59
C THR A 51 2.94 4.57 0.11
N ALA A 52 1.79 4.41 0.79
CA ALA A 52 0.75 3.48 0.38
C ALA A 52 0.24 3.80 -1.04
N GLU A 53 -0.08 5.06 -1.33
CA GLU A 53 -0.50 5.49 -2.68
C GLU A 53 0.55 5.13 -3.75
N ALA A 54 1.83 5.34 -3.46
CA ALA A 54 2.90 5.04 -4.43
C ALA A 54 3.00 3.54 -4.72
N LEU A 55 2.85 2.69 -3.69
CA LEU A 55 2.81 1.24 -3.84
C LEU A 55 1.55 0.78 -4.61
N LEU A 56 0.39 1.33 -4.29
CA LEU A 56 -0.88 0.96 -4.92
C LEU A 56 -0.95 1.39 -6.39
N ARG A 57 -0.37 2.54 -6.74
CA ARG A 57 -0.30 3.02 -8.14
C ARG A 57 0.54 2.14 -9.06
N ARG A 58 1.34 1.21 -8.52
CA ARG A 58 1.98 0.16 -9.32
C ARG A 58 0.97 -0.82 -9.91
N LYS A 59 -0.19 -0.99 -9.25
CA LYS A 59 -1.28 -1.90 -9.63
C LYS A 59 -0.81 -3.34 -9.87
N ASP A 60 0.21 -3.75 -9.12
CA ASP A 60 0.82 -5.06 -9.24
C ASP A 60 0.83 -5.79 -7.89
N ARG A 61 1.09 -7.09 -7.96
CA ARG A 61 1.11 -7.97 -6.78
C ARG A 61 2.15 -7.51 -5.74
N VAL A 62 3.27 -6.96 -6.19
CA VAL A 62 4.38 -6.55 -5.32
C VAL A 62 3.96 -5.38 -4.43
N GLY A 63 3.41 -4.32 -5.02
CA GLY A 63 2.90 -3.16 -4.27
C GLY A 63 1.78 -3.54 -3.31
N LEU A 64 0.81 -4.33 -3.79
CA LEU A 64 -0.30 -4.81 -2.97
C LEU A 64 0.17 -5.68 -1.80
N THR A 65 1.21 -6.50 -1.98
CA THR A 65 1.77 -7.34 -0.91
C THR A 65 2.34 -6.52 0.23
N VAL A 66 3.05 -5.42 -0.08
CA VAL A 66 3.58 -4.53 0.96
C VAL A 66 2.45 -3.84 1.72
N VAL A 67 1.44 -3.32 1.01
CA VAL A 67 0.31 -2.64 1.65
C VAL A 67 -0.54 -3.61 2.48
N ALA A 68 -0.83 -4.80 1.96
CA ALA A 68 -1.52 -5.86 2.71
C ALA A 68 -0.74 -6.23 3.99
N SER A 69 0.58 -6.43 3.88
CA SER A 69 1.42 -6.75 5.05
C SER A 69 1.36 -5.66 6.12
N ALA A 70 1.31 -4.38 5.72
CA ALA A 70 1.16 -3.26 6.64
C ALA A 70 -0.25 -3.21 7.25
N LEU A 71 -1.29 -3.37 6.43
CA LEU A 71 -2.69 -3.33 6.87
C LEU A 71 -3.00 -4.39 7.94
N ALA A 72 -2.41 -5.59 7.81
CA ALA A 72 -2.56 -6.70 8.74
C ALA A 72 -2.08 -6.38 10.18
N VAL A 73 -1.24 -5.37 10.35
CA VAL A 73 -0.66 -4.98 11.66
C VAL A 73 -0.90 -3.51 12.00
N ALA A 74 -1.57 -2.76 11.12
CA ALA A 74 -1.78 -1.33 11.27
C ALA A 74 -2.66 -1.02 12.49
N GLU A 75 -2.24 -0.04 13.28
CA GLU A 75 -3.10 0.54 14.31
C GLU A 75 -4.18 1.42 13.67
N SER A 76 -5.21 1.80 14.45
CA SER A 76 -6.38 2.52 13.94
C SER A 76 -6.06 3.78 13.13
N HIS A 77 -5.05 4.55 13.52
CA HIS A 77 -4.64 5.76 12.80
C HIS A 77 -3.97 5.42 11.46
N HIS A 78 -3.03 4.47 11.40
CA HIS A 78 -2.42 4.04 10.13
C HIS A 78 -3.46 3.42 9.20
N SER A 79 -4.35 2.59 9.73
CA SER A 79 -5.38 1.89 8.96
C SER A 79 -6.30 2.87 8.22
N ALA A 80 -6.71 3.97 8.87
CA ALA A 80 -7.54 5.00 8.25
C ALA A 80 -6.85 5.69 7.05
N TRP A 81 -5.53 5.92 7.13
CA TRP A 81 -4.78 6.58 6.06
C TRP A 81 -4.37 5.62 4.94
N ILE A 82 -4.14 4.34 5.26
CA ILE A 82 -4.02 3.28 4.25
C ILE A 82 -5.35 3.13 3.49
N HIS A 83 -6.48 3.09 4.20
CA HIS A 83 -7.82 3.09 3.59
C HIS A 83 -8.03 4.27 2.65
N THR A 84 -7.68 5.48 3.09
CA THR A 84 -7.76 6.69 2.25
C THR A 84 -6.94 6.53 0.96
N ALA A 85 -5.71 6.03 1.05
CA ALA A 85 -4.87 5.78 -0.12
C ALA A 85 -5.48 4.75 -1.08
N ILE A 86 -6.16 3.71 -0.57
CA ILE A 86 -6.85 2.71 -1.39
C ILE A 86 -8.00 3.36 -2.16
N VAL A 87 -8.85 4.14 -1.48
CA VAL A 87 -9.95 4.87 -2.12
C VAL A 87 -9.44 5.85 -3.17
N ASP A 88 -8.39 6.62 -2.87
CA ASP A 88 -7.82 7.59 -3.80
C ASP A 88 -7.29 6.95 -5.09
N VAL A 89 -6.73 5.74 -5.01
CA VAL A 89 -6.14 5.05 -6.15
C VAL A 89 -7.18 4.29 -6.98
N PHE A 90 -8.16 3.65 -6.34
CA PHE A 90 -9.07 2.71 -7.00
C PHE A 90 -10.49 3.23 -7.24
N SER A 91 -10.82 4.46 -6.84
CA SER A 91 -12.15 5.05 -7.07
C SER A 91 -12.43 5.50 -8.51
N VAL A 92 -11.42 5.55 -9.39
CA VAL A 92 -11.60 6.11 -10.73
C VAL A 92 -12.02 5.06 -11.74
N PHE A 93 -11.27 3.97 -11.91
CA PHE A 93 -11.48 2.99 -12.98
C PHE A 93 -11.84 1.62 -12.39
N SER A 94 -12.97 1.04 -12.80
CA SER A 94 -13.37 -0.28 -12.30
C SER A 94 -12.39 -1.39 -12.67
N ASP A 95 -11.76 -1.33 -13.83
CA ASP A 95 -10.79 -2.35 -14.27
C ASP A 95 -9.57 -2.42 -13.33
N ASP A 96 -9.10 -1.27 -12.83
CA ASP A 96 -8.00 -1.21 -11.87
C ASP A 96 -8.40 -1.82 -10.53
N ARG A 97 -9.60 -1.47 -10.04
CA ARG A 97 -10.16 -2.02 -8.80
C ARG A 97 -10.35 -3.53 -8.91
N ASP A 98 -10.95 -4.00 -10.00
CA ASP A 98 -11.27 -5.40 -10.22
C ASP A 98 -10.01 -6.24 -10.38
N HIS A 99 -8.98 -5.71 -11.05
CA HIS A 99 -7.66 -6.35 -11.11
C HIS A 99 -7.02 -6.47 -9.72
N ALA A 100 -7.10 -5.40 -8.91
CA ALA A 100 -6.59 -5.44 -7.53
C ALA A 100 -7.34 -6.46 -6.66
N ILE A 101 -8.67 -6.58 -6.81
CA ILE A 101 -9.48 -7.60 -6.12
C ILE A 101 -8.99 -9.00 -6.49
N GLN A 102 -8.78 -9.30 -7.78
CA GLN A 102 -8.28 -10.59 -8.23
C GLN A 102 -6.92 -10.93 -7.61
N LEU A 103 -5.98 -9.98 -7.59
CA LEU A 103 -4.68 -10.18 -6.95
C LEU A 103 -4.81 -10.44 -5.44
N CYS A 104 -5.70 -9.71 -4.75
CA CYS A 104 -5.97 -9.94 -3.32
C CYS A 104 -6.54 -11.34 -3.06
N GLU A 105 -7.44 -11.82 -3.92
CA GLU A 105 -7.97 -13.18 -3.82
C GLU A 105 -6.88 -14.24 -3.97
N GLU A 106 -5.95 -14.07 -4.91
CA GLU A 106 -4.81 -14.98 -5.06
C GLU A 106 -3.88 -14.93 -3.84
N MET A 107 -3.64 -13.73 -3.30
CA MET A 107 -2.78 -13.52 -2.13
C MET A 107 -3.38 -14.10 -0.85
N SER A 108 -4.71 -14.02 -0.67
CA SER A 108 -5.41 -14.52 0.52
C SER A 108 -5.42 -16.04 0.67
N ARG A 109 -5.07 -16.76 -0.41
CA ARG A 109 -4.88 -18.22 -0.47
C ARG A 109 -3.41 -18.63 -0.33
N GLY A 110 -2.49 -17.67 -0.19
CA GLY A 110 -1.06 -17.92 -0.03
C GLY A 110 -0.68 -18.47 1.35
N ALA A 111 0.57 -18.91 1.49
CA ALA A 111 1.07 -19.52 2.73
C ALA A 111 1.55 -18.52 3.79
N ASP A 112 1.73 -17.24 3.45
CA ASP A 112 2.07 -16.21 4.41
C ASP A 112 0.80 -15.67 5.07
N ASP A 113 0.56 -16.05 6.33
CA ASP A 113 -0.65 -15.70 7.07
C ASP A 113 -0.85 -14.19 7.21
N ARG A 114 0.23 -13.41 7.33
CA ARG A 114 0.14 -11.95 7.47
C ARG A 114 -0.31 -11.33 6.16
N VAL A 115 0.33 -11.71 5.05
CA VAL A 115 -0.07 -11.24 3.73
C VAL A 115 -1.51 -11.68 3.43
N ALA A 116 -1.87 -12.92 3.77
CA ALA A 116 -3.20 -13.45 3.52
C ALA A 116 -4.29 -12.71 4.31
N LEU A 117 -4.04 -12.37 5.58
CA LEU A 117 -4.95 -11.54 6.38
C LEU A 117 -5.12 -10.15 5.77
N GLY A 118 -4.01 -9.47 5.49
CA GLY A 118 -4.02 -8.13 4.91
C GLY A 118 -4.67 -8.07 3.53
N ALA A 119 -4.51 -9.12 2.73
CA ALA A 119 -5.14 -9.23 1.42
C ALA A 119 -6.68 -9.31 1.53
N ARG A 120 -7.21 -10.02 2.54
CA ARG A 120 -8.66 -10.07 2.79
C ARG A 120 -9.19 -8.70 3.21
N GLN A 121 -8.50 -8.02 4.12
CA GLN A 121 -8.86 -6.65 4.53
C GLN A 121 -8.84 -5.67 3.35
N LEU A 122 -7.80 -5.75 2.50
CA LEU A 122 -7.70 -4.94 1.30
C LEU A 122 -8.83 -5.25 0.30
N GLN A 123 -9.18 -6.53 0.13
CA GLN A 123 -10.30 -6.96 -0.71
C GLN A 123 -11.64 -6.41 -0.20
N GLU A 124 -11.88 -6.44 1.11
CA GLU A 124 -13.09 -5.87 1.73
C GLU A 124 -13.23 -4.38 1.41
N ILE A 125 -12.15 -3.60 1.59
CA ILE A 125 -12.13 -2.17 1.26
C ILE A 125 -12.39 -1.94 -0.23
N LEU A 126 -11.70 -2.70 -1.10
CA LEU A 126 -11.87 -2.57 -2.55
C LEU A 126 -13.31 -2.88 -2.99
N ALA A 127 -13.96 -3.87 -2.37
CA ALA A 127 -15.34 -4.25 -2.69
C ALA A 127 -16.37 -3.17 -2.33
N GLU A 128 -16.06 -2.30 -1.37
CA GLU A 128 -16.91 -1.16 -0.98
C GLU A 128 -16.76 0.05 -1.90
N ILE A 129 -15.72 0.11 -2.74
CA ILE A 129 -15.50 1.21 -3.68
C ILE A 129 -16.45 1.08 -4.86
N ASP A 130 -17.20 2.16 -5.13
CA ASP A 130 -17.97 2.38 -6.35
C ASP A 130 -17.16 3.24 -7.35
N PRO A 131 -16.57 2.66 -8.41
CA PRO A 131 -15.72 3.38 -9.34
C PRO A 131 -16.50 4.34 -10.22
N VAL A 132 -15.90 5.49 -10.53
CA VAL A 132 -16.54 6.51 -11.39
C VAL A 132 -16.68 6.04 -12.84
N LEU A 133 -15.70 5.32 -13.36
CA LEU A 133 -15.61 4.91 -14.76
C LEU A 133 -15.67 3.38 -14.89
N HIS A 134 -16.58 2.93 -15.75
CA HIS A 134 -16.76 1.53 -16.13
C HIS A 134 -16.42 1.32 -17.61
N PRO A 135 -16.11 0.08 -18.03
CA PRO A 135 -15.98 -0.29 -19.43
C PRO A 135 -17.18 0.19 -20.25
N ALA A 136 -16.89 0.61 -21.49
CA ALA A 136 -17.88 1.09 -22.44
C ALA A 136 -18.77 -0.04 -22.99
#